data_AF-A0A2R4W1Q4-F1
#
_entry.id   AF-A0A2R4W1Q4-F1
#
_cell.length_a   1.000
_cell.length_b   1.000
_cell.length_c   1.000
_cell.angle_alpha   90.00
_cell.angle_beta   90.00
_cell.angle_gamma   90.00
#
_symmetry.space_group_name_H-M   'P 1'
#
loop_
_entity.id
_entity.type
_entity.pdbx_description
1 polymer ?
#
loop_
_entity_poly.entity_id
_entity_poly.type
_entity_poly.pdbx_seq_one_letter_code
_entity_poly.pdbx_strand_id
1 'polypeptide(L)'
;MKSSILKPLKIGKITIPLPILQGGMAIRVSTAPLAGAVAREGAGGIIAATGMGDEELINQIKLAREISEGNGAIGINVMFAYSQFERVVKTAIAEGIDFIATGAGFSRDIYKWAKESETPILPIVSSAKLAKLAEKLGASAIILEGTEAGGHLGTDRSTWDIMPEILEVISIPLIVAGGIYSGKEMARALKMGASGVQVATRFILSEECDVSPVFKKVLLEAKAEDVVKIMSSVGFPGRAILTPLSKKIIEGNPPKPKVCEGCIKKCTRSFCIRLALESARLGDYENGLFFSGSNVFRYNDILPVKTIIENFVHEAEEELS
;
A
#
# COMPACT_ATOMS: atom_id res chain seq x y z
N MET A 1 -1.00 0.29 30.29
CA MET A 1 -0.26 -0.36 29.19
C MET A 1 1.22 -0.34 29.56
N LYS A 2 1.95 -1.46 29.43
CA LYS A 2 3.42 -1.40 29.46
C LYS A 2 3.86 -0.41 28.38
N SER A 3 4.84 0.44 28.66
CA SER A 3 5.43 1.30 27.62
C SER A 3 5.96 0.39 26.51
N SER A 4 5.44 0.54 25.29
CA SER A 4 5.94 -0.24 24.15
C SER A 4 7.42 0.08 23.93
N ILE A 5 8.22 -0.93 23.56
CA ILE A 5 9.63 -0.72 23.19
C ILE A 5 9.78 -0.23 21.74
N LEU A 6 8.70 -0.28 20.96
CA LEU A 6 8.67 0.20 19.59
C LEU A 6 8.74 1.72 19.58
N LYS A 7 9.66 2.26 18.78
CA LYS A 7 9.82 3.71 18.63
C LYS A 7 8.71 4.26 17.72
N PRO A 8 8.07 5.39 18.07
CA PRO A 8 7.13 6.06 17.18
C PRO A 8 7.78 6.44 15.84
N LEU A 9 7.01 6.32 14.76
CA LEU A 9 7.44 6.69 13.42
C LEU A 9 7.23 8.19 13.22
N LYS A 10 8.33 8.93 13.04
CA LYS A 10 8.32 10.37 12.77
C LYS A 10 8.50 10.61 11.29
N ILE A 11 7.58 11.34 10.64
CA ILE A 11 7.65 11.64 9.21
C ILE A 11 7.37 13.14 9.03
N GLY A 12 8.39 13.94 8.72
CA GLY A 12 8.24 15.40 8.70
C GLY A 12 7.69 15.91 10.04
N LYS A 13 6.52 16.57 10.01
CA LYS A 13 5.85 17.10 11.21
C LYS A 13 4.93 16.12 11.94
N ILE A 14 4.67 14.94 11.37
CA ILE A 14 3.75 13.96 11.98
C ILE A 14 4.51 12.92 12.81
N THR A 15 3.90 12.47 13.89
CA THR A 15 4.37 11.34 14.70
C THR A 15 3.26 10.31 14.80
N ILE A 16 3.55 9.09 14.34
CA ILE A 16 2.63 7.95 14.41
C ILE A 16 3.09 7.07 15.57
N PRO A 17 2.24 6.82 16.59
CA PRO A 17 2.64 6.08 17.80
C PRO A 17 3.24 4.71 17.52
N LEU A 18 2.65 3.94 16.60
CA LEU A 18 3.16 2.64 16.16
C LEU A 18 3.84 2.77 14.80
N PRO A 19 5.04 2.18 14.60
CA PRO A 19 5.78 2.26 13.35
C PRO A 19 5.23 1.29 12.28
N ILE A 20 3.90 1.32 12.09
CA ILE A 20 3.13 0.47 11.18
C ILE A 20 2.29 1.39 10.29
N LEU A 21 2.40 1.19 8.97
CA LEU A 21 1.48 1.75 8.00
C LEU A 21 0.67 0.62 7.36
N GLN A 22 -0.64 0.80 7.22
CA GLN A 22 -1.43 -0.02 6.30
C GLN A 22 -1.23 0.54 4.88
N GLY A 23 -0.73 -0.27 3.94
CA GLY A 23 -0.41 0.17 2.58
C GLY A 23 -1.64 0.40 1.71
N GLY A 24 -1.68 1.48 0.93
CA GLY A 24 -2.83 1.82 0.08
C GLY A 24 -3.09 0.79 -1.03
N MET A 25 -4.32 0.26 -1.10
CA MET A 25 -4.72 -0.82 -2.00
C MET A 25 -5.87 -0.37 -2.92
N ALA A 26 -5.54 -0.09 -4.18
CA ALA A 26 -6.49 0.29 -5.21
C ALA A 26 -7.08 -0.96 -5.91
N ILE A 27 -8.29 -0.91 -6.48
CA ILE A 27 -9.27 0.19 -6.48
C ILE A 27 -10.19 0.00 -5.28
N ARG A 28 -10.24 0.94 -4.33
CA ARG A 28 -11.16 0.91 -3.17
C ARG A 28 -11.10 -0.36 -2.29
N VAL A 29 -9.95 -1.04 -2.24
CA VAL A 29 -9.72 -2.10 -1.24
C VAL A 29 -9.39 -1.46 0.11
N SER A 30 -8.62 -0.36 0.11
CA SER A 30 -8.43 0.47 1.31
C SER A 30 -9.22 1.78 1.23
N THR A 31 -10.35 1.79 1.92
CA THR A 31 -11.26 2.94 2.08
C THR A 31 -11.25 3.42 3.54
N ALA A 32 -12.07 4.41 3.86
CA ALA A 32 -12.17 5.04 5.17
C ALA A 32 -12.40 4.07 6.34
N PRO A 33 -13.26 3.03 6.25
CA PRO A 33 -13.41 2.06 7.33
C PRO A 33 -12.09 1.40 7.74
N LEU A 34 -11.32 0.90 6.76
CA LEU A 34 -10.02 0.27 7.03
C LEU A 34 -8.98 1.29 7.51
N ALA A 35 -8.80 2.39 6.77
CA ALA A 35 -7.77 3.38 7.10
C ALA A 35 -8.02 4.02 8.47
N GLY A 36 -9.28 4.37 8.76
CA GLY A 36 -9.67 4.91 10.05
C GLY A 36 -9.47 3.91 11.20
N ALA A 37 -9.84 2.63 11.01
CA ALA A 37 -9.63 1.60 12.03
C ALA A 37 -8.15 1.40 12.33
N VAL A 38 -7.28 1.37 11.31
CA VAL A 38 -5.82 1.27 11.51
C VAL A 38 -5.29 2.47 12.29
N ALA A 39 -5.75 3.68 11.95
CA ALA A 39 -5.34 4.89 12.65
C ALA A 39 -5.87 4.94 14.10
N ARG A 40 -7.05 4.39 14.37
CA ARG A 40 -7.60 4.30 15.74
C ARG A 40 -6.69 3.54 16.69
N GLU A 41 -6.00 2.52 16.18
CA GLU A 41 -5.05 1.70 16.93
C GLU A 41 -3.64 2.32 17.01
N GLY A 42 -3.47 3.58 16.62
CA GLY A 42 -2.19 4.31 16.73
C GLY A 42 -1.20 4.07 15.60
N ALA A 43 -1.65 3.46 14.50
CA ALA A 43 -0.86 3.23 13.29
C ALA A 43 -1.20 4.28 12.20
N GLY A 44 -0.58 4.18 11.02
CA GLY A 44 -0.92 5.00 9.85
C GLY A 44 -1.87 4.29 8.89
N GLY A 45 -3.10 4.79 8.76
CA GLY A 45 -4.07 4.28 7.79
C GLY A 45 -3.97 4.97 6.43
N ILE A 46 -4.11 4.23 5.32
CA ILE A 46 -3.94 4.80 3.97
C ILE A 46 -5.14 4.48 3.07
N ILE A 47 -5.84 5.54 2.66
CA ILE A 47 -6.92 5.49 1.67
C ILE A 47 -6.31 5.39 0.26
N ALA A 48 -6.76 4.43 -0.55
CA ALA A 48 -6.34 4.30 -1.94
C ALA A 48 -7.13 5.27 -2.85
N ALA A 49 -6.62 6.48 -3.02
CA ALA A 49 -7.29 7.57 -3.73
C ALA A 49 -7.31 7.42 -5.26
N THR A 50 -6.55 6.47 -5.83
CA THR A 50 -6.53 6.28 -7.28
C THR A 50 -7.90 5.86 -7.81
N GLY A 51 -8.47 6.67 -8.70
CA GLY A 51 -9.79 6.43 -9.28
C GLY A 51 -10.97 7.02 -8.49
N MET A 52 -10.71 7.81 -7.44
CA MET A 52 -11.74 8.54 -6.68
C MET A 52 -12.06 9.91 -7.29
N GLY A 53 -13.32 10.31 -7.22
CA GLY A 53 -13.75 11.70 -7.45
C GLY A 53 -13.35 12.63 -6.30
N ASP A 54 -13.47 13.96 -6.45
CA ASP A 54 -13.10 14.90 -5.39
C ASP A 54 -14.02 14.78 -4.17
N GLU A 55 -15.34 14.78 -4.39
CA GLU A 55 -16.33 14.63 -3.32
C GLU A 55 -16.16 13.31 -2.57
N GLU A 56 -15.96 12.23 -3.31
CA GLU A 56 -15.68 10.91 -2.72
C GLU A 56 -14.41 10.96 -1.87
N LEU A 57 -13.30 11.48 -2.38
CA LEU A 57 -12.04 11.56 -1.65
C LEU A 57 -12.18 12.38 -0.36
N ILE A 58 -12.84 13.54 -0.43
CA ILE A 58 -13.11 14.40 0.73
C ILE A 58 -13.91 13.63 1.78
N ASN A 59 -14.99 12.95 1.38
CA ASN A 59 -15.82 12.17 2.28
C ASN A 59 -15.04 11.01 2.92
N GLN A 60 -14.18 10.34 2.14
CA GLN A 60 -13.31 9.27 2.66
C GLN A 60 -12.31 9.79 3.70
N ILE A 61 -11.68 10.95 3.45
CA ILE A 61 -10.73 11.56 4.41
C ILE A 61 -11.45 11.93 5.71
N LYS A 62 -12.61 12.59 5.62
CA LYS A 62 -13.40 12.99 6.80
C LYS A 62 -13.84 11.81 7.64
N LEU A 63 -14.42 10.79 6.99
CA LEU A 63 -14.87 9.57 7.67
C LEU A 63 -13.71 8.82 8.31
N ALA A 64 -12.56 8.71 7.63
CA ALA A 64 -11.40 8.03 8.19
C ALA A 64 -10.85 8.76 9.44
N ARG A 65 -10.85 10.10 9.45
CA ARG A 65 -10.48 10.88 10.63
C ARG A 65 -11.46 10.67 11.78
N GLU A 66 -12.76 10.68 11.51
CA GLU A 66 -13.79 10.40 12.54
C GLU A 66 -13.55 9.03 13.17
N ILE A 67 -13.39 8.00 12.33
CA ILE A 67 -13.11 6.63 12.79
C ILE A 67 -11.79 6.55 13.55
N SER A 68 -10.78 7.35 13.23
CA SER A 68 -9.45 7.28 13.87
C SER A 68 -9.41 7.78 15.31
N GLU A 69 -10.39 8.57 15.74
CA GLU A 69 -10.43 9.22 17.06
C GLU A 69 -9.16 10.04 17.40
N GLY A 70 -8.36 10.41 16.40
CA GLY A 70 -7.11 11.16 16.56
C GLY A 70 -5.93 10.37 17.12
N ASN A 71 -6.01 9.04 17.20
CA ASN A 71 -4.96 8.21 17.80
C ASN A 71 -3.77 7.94 16.87
N GLY A 72 -3.97 8.05 15.55
CA GLY A 72 -2.98 7.75 14.52
C GLY A 72 -3.02 8.78 13.39
N ALA A 73 -2.51 8.41 12.22
CA ALA A 73 -2.45 9.31 11.06
C ALA A 73 -3.24 8.74 9.88
N ILE A 74 -3.85 9.64 9.10
CA ILE A 74 -4.58 9.35 7.87
C ILE A 74 -3.78 9.87 6.67
N GLY A 75 -3.37 8.95 5.82
CA GLY A 75 -2.72 9.24 4.55
C GLY A 75 -3.58 8.84 3.34
N ILE A 76 -3.15 9.28 2.17
CA ILE A 76 -3.64 8.74 0.89
C ILE A 76 -2.51 8.07 0.11
N ASN A 77 -2.86 7.09 -0.71
CA ASN A 77 -2.02 6.59 -1.78
C ASN A 77 -2.59 6.99 -3.14
N VAL A 78 -1.74 7.54 -4.02
CA VAL A 78 -2.12 7.81 -5.40
C VAL A 78 -0.98 7.46 -6.36
N MET A 79 -1.31 6.72 -7.42
CA MET A 79 -0.36 6.31 -8.44
C MET A 79 -0.04 7.45 -9.40
N PHE A 80 1.24 7.71 -9.67
CA PHE A 80 1.62 8.73 -10.66
C PHE A 80 1.12 8.39 -12.07
N ALA A 81 0.96 7.11 -12.39
CA ALA A 81 0.40 6.66 -13.66
C ALA A 81 -1.06 7.11 -13.89
N TYR A 82 -1.80 7.47 -12.83
CA TYR A 82 -3.18 7.94 -12.95
C TYR A 82 -3.25 9.30 -13.65
N SER A 83 -4.15 9.45 -14.62
CA SER A 83 -4.26 10.68 -15.43
C SER A 83 -4.65 11.90 -14.60
N GLN A 84 -5.37 11.69 -13.50
CA GLN A 84 -5.81 12.76 -12.59
C GLN A 84 -4.97 12.87 -11.31
N PHE A 85 -3.71 12.40 -11.33
CA PHE A 85 -2.79 12.42 -10.19
C PHE A 85 -2.72 13.80 -9.50
N GLU A 86 -2.49 14.87 -10.26
CA GLU A 86 -2.36 16.23 -9.71
C GLU A 86 -3.63 16.69 -8.98
N ARG A 87 -4.80 16.47 -9.59
CA ARG A 87 -6.10 16.81 -8.99
C ARG A 87 -6.25 16.12 -7.64
N VAL A 88 -6.07 14.80 -7.60
CA VAL A 88 -6.22 13.99 -6.38
C VAL A 88 -5.26 14.46 -5.28
N VAL A 89 -3.99 14.71 -5.61
CA VAL A 89 -3.00 15.21 -4.66
C VAL A 89 -3.42 16.56 -4.09
N LYS A 90 -3.81 17.52 -4.95
CA LYS A 90 -4.21 18.86 -4.52
C LYS A 90 -5.47 18.84 -3.67
N THR A 91 -6.46 18.01 -4.02
CA THR A 91 -7.68 17.83 -3.23
C THR A 91 -7.36 17.27 -1.83
N ALA A 92 -6.50 16.25 -1.73
CA ALA A 92 -6.11 15.70 -0.43
C ALA A 92 -5.33 16.71 0.43
N ILE A 93 -4.42 17.49 -0.18
CA ILE A 93 -3.70 18.58 0.49
C ILE A 93 -4.69 19.63 1.01
N ALA A 94 -5.65 20.06 0.19
CA ALA A 94 -6.65 21.04 0.58
C ALA A 94 -7.55 20.56 1.73
N GLU A 95 -7.84 19.26 1.79
CA GLU A 95 -8.55 18.60 2.89
C GLU A 95 -7.63 18.25 4.09
N GLY A 96 -6.38 18.74 4.08
CA GLY A 96 -5.45 18.68 5.19
C GLY A 96 -4.88 17.30 5.49
N ILE A 97 -4.78 16.39 4.50
CA ILE A 97 -4.25 15.03 4.69
C ILE A 97 -2.90 15.00 5.44
N ASP A 98 -2.68 13.99 6.29
CA ASP A 98 -1.50 13.96 7.17
C ASP A 98 -0.22 13.57 6.42
N PHE A 99 -0.33 12.73 5.39
CA PHE A 99 0.76 12.38 4.49
C PHE A 99 0.26 11.79 3.15
N ILE A 100 1.11 11.77 2.14
CA ILE A 100 0.80 11.21 0.81
C ILE A 100 1.86 10.20 0.42
N ALA A 101 1.43 8.96 0.18
CA ALA A 101 2.25 7.92 -0.43
C ALA A 101 2.06 7.89 -1.96
N THR A 102 3.14 7.77 -2.72
CA THR A 102 3.06 7.72 -4.20
C THR A 102 3.87 6.59 -4.79
N GLY A 103 3.24 5.79 -5.66
CA GLY A 103 3.90 4.72 -6.42
C GLY A 103 3.64 4.82 -7.93
N ALA A 104 4.03 3.77 -8.67
CA ALA A 104 3.79 3.60 -10.10
C ALA A 104 4.19 4.84 -10.95
N GLY A 105 5.42 5.32 -10.72
CA GLY A 105 6.04 6.44 -11.43
C GLY A 105 6.62 7.49 -10.49
N PHE A 106 7.14 8.59 -11.07
CA PHE A 106 7.85 9.62 -10.31
C PHE A 106 7.42 11.01 -10.77
N SER A 107 6.86 11.81 -9.84
CA SER A 107 6.53 13.22 -10.06
C SER A 107 7.55 14.09 -9.34
N ARG A 108 8.14 15.07 -10.04
CA ARG A 108 8.95 16.11 -9.37
C ARG A 108 8.06 17.22 -8.78
N ASP A 109 6.92 17.47 -9.40
CA ASP A 109 6.03 18.58 -9.02
C ASP A 109 5.34 18.37 -7.68
N ILE A 110 5.14 17.10 -7.27
CA ILE A 110 4.53 16.82 -5.95
C ILE A 110 5.33 17.40 -4.80
N TYR A 111 6.66 17.43 -4.91
CA TYR A 111 7.53 17.99 -3.88
C TYR A 111 7.40 19.51 -3.77
N LYS A 112 7.06 20.19 -4.88
CA LYS A 112 6.77 21.62 -4.86
C LYS A 112 5.47 21.88 -4.09
N TRP A 113 4.40 21.18 -4.43
CA TRP A 113 3.10 21.33 -3.76
C TRP A 113 3.19 20.98 -2.28
N ALA A 114 3.91 19.90 -1.95
CA ALA A 114 4.16 19.46 -0.59
C ALA A 114 4.97 20.47 0.24
N LYS A 115 5.94 21.14 -0.38
CA LYS A 115 6.70 22.20 0.29
C LYS A 115 5.82 23.41 0.61
N GLU A 116 4.89 23.75 -0.28
CA GLU A 116 3.95 24.86 -0.09
C GLU A 116 2.90 24.54 1.00
N SER A 117 2.47 23.28 1.14
CA SER A 117 1.48 22.86 2.14
C SER A 117 2.05 22.24 3.41
N GLU A 118 3.36 21.99 3.44
CA GLU A 118 4.06 21.19 4.44
C GLU A 118 3.50 19.76 4.62
N THR A 119 2.85 19.21 3.58
CA THR A 119 2.33 17.84 3.62
C THR A 119 3.45 16.84 3.37
N PRO A 120 3.76 15.92 4.30
CA PRO A 120 4.77 14.90 4.11
C PRO A 120 4.52 13.99 2.89
N ILE A 121 5.56 13.80 2.07
CA ILE A 121 5.52 12.91 0.89
C ILE A 121 6.39 11.68 1.12
N LEU A 122 5.80 10.51 0.87
CA LEU A 122 6.40 9.19 1.01
C LEU A 122 6.41 8.47 -0.34
N PRO A 123 7.42 8.69 -1.19
CA PRO A 123 7.54 7.95 -2.43
C PRO A 123 7.85 6.47 -2.15
N ILE A 124 7.15 5.60 -2.87
CA ILE A 124 7.43 4.17 -2.94
C ILE A 124 8.53 3.96 -3.98
N VAL A 125 9.65 3.37 -3.57
CA VAL A 125 10.84 3.18 -4.41
C VAL A 125 11.36 1.75 -4.30
N SER A 126 12.07 1.32 -5.34
CA SER A 126 12.64 -0.02 -5.44
C SER A 126 14.17 -0.02 -5.64
N SER A 127 14.84 1.11 -5.39
CA SER A 127 16.30 1.24 -5.52
C SER A 127 16.89 2.41 -4.71
N ALA A 128 18.15 2.25 -4.28
CA ALA A 128 18.95 3.31 -3.63
C ALA A 128 19.02 4.60 -4.47
N LYS A 129 19.16 4.48 -5.79
CA LYS A 129 19.20 5.64 -6.70
C LYS A 129 17.92 6.48 -6.63
N LEU A 130 16.75 5.83 -6.62
CA LEU A 130 15.47 6.54 -6.53
C LEU A 130 15.24 7.08 -5.12
N ALA A 131 15.60 6.33 -4.08
CA ALA A 131 15.52 6.79 -2.69
C ALA A 131 16.32 8.09 -2.46
N LYS A 132 17.60 8.10 -2.90
CA LYS A 132 18.48 9.28 -2.82
C LYS A 132 17.94 10.46 -3.62
N LEU A 133 17.36 10.21 -4.80
CA LEU A 133 16.73 11.27 -5.60
C LEU A 133 15.49 11.84 -4.90
N ALA A 134 14.63 10.98 -4.35
CA ALA A 134 13.44 11.38 -3.62
C ALA A 134 13.79 12.23 -2.39
N GLU A 135 14.76 11.81 -1.59
CA GLU A 135 15.26 12.59 -0.45
C GLU A 135 15.78 13.97 -0.90
N LYS A 136 16.61 14.01 -1.95
CA LYS A 136 17.12 15.28 -2.50
C LYS A 136 16.01 16.24 -2.93
N LEU A 137 14.86 15.72 -3.35
CA LEU A 137 13.70 16.53 -3.74
C LEU A 137 12.81 16.94 -2.56
N GLY A 138 13.04 16.39 -1.36
CA GLY A 138 12.29 16.75 -0.15
C GLY A 138 11.28 15.71 0.30
N ALA A 139 11.47 14.42 -0.03
CA ALA A 139 10.70 13.34 0.60
C ALA A 139 10.86 13.39 2.12
N SER A 140 9.78 13.15 2.86
CA SER A 140 9.79 13.16 4.33
C SER A 140 10.12 11.81 4.94
N ALA A 141 9.90 10.74 4.18
CA ALA A 141 10.36 9.39 4.44
C ALA A 141 10.34 8.60 3.12
N ILE A 142 10.97 7.43 3.07
CA ILE A 142 10.96 6.54 1.91
C ILE A 142 10.16 5.28 2.25
N ILE A 143 9.31 4.82 1.34
CA ILE A 143 8.74 3.47 1.41
C ILE A 143 9.53 2.59 0.43
N LEU A 144 10.29 1.62 0.94
CA LEU A 144 10.92 0.60 0.09
C LEU A 144 9.91 -0.50 -0.22
N GLU A 145 9.82 -0.88 -1.49
CA GLU A 145 9.03 -2.02 -1.93
C GLU A 145 9.83 -2.92 -2.89
N GLY A 146 9.97 -4.19 -2.51
CA GLY A 146 10.61 -5.25 -3.29
C GLY A 146 9.64 -6.25 -3.92
N THR A 147 10.19 -7.32 -4.48
CA THR A 147 9.47 -8.35 -5.26
C THR A 147 8.40 -9.13 -4.48
N GLU A 148 8.49 -9.13 -3.15
CA GLU A 148 7.55 -9.80 -2.23
C GLU A 148 6.20 -9.06 -2.10
N ALA A 149 6.13 -7.80 -2.54
CA ALA A 149 4.91 -7.00 -2.48
C ALA A 149 3.79 -7.55 -3.38
N GLY A 150 2.57 -7.10 -3.11
CA GLY A 150 1.41 -7.35 -3.95
C GLY A 150 1.18 -6.22 -4.95
N GLY A 151 0.44 -6.48 -6.02
CA GLY A 151 0.21 -5.46 -7.04
C GLY A 151 1.44 -5.23 -7.90
N HIS A 152 1.57 -4.02 -8.47
CA HIS A 152 2.64 -3.70 -9.43
C HIS A 152 4.02 -3.68 -8.77
N LEU A 153 4.98 -4.37 -9.40
CA LEU A 153 6.34 -4.50 -8.88
C LEU A 153 7.30 -3.58 -9.65
N GLY A 154 8.08 -2.79 -8.90
CA GLY A 154 9.13 -1.93 -9.44
C GLY A 154 10.50 -2.61 -9.60
N THR A 155 10.61 -3.88 -9.22
CA THR A 155 11.86 -4.66 -9.20
C THR A 155 11.57 -6.16 -9.04
N ASP A 156 12.50 -7.01 -9.47
CA ASP A 156 12.49 -8.44 -9.15
C ASP A 156 13.35 -8.80 -7.93
N ARG A 157 14.08 -7.83 -7.38
CA ARG A 157 14.94 -8.02 -6.19
C ARG A 157 14.12 -8.06 -4.90
N SER A 158 14.63 -8.77 -3.90
CA SER A 158 14.03 -8.83 -2.57
C SER A 158 14.09 -7.47 -1.87
N THR A 159 13.05 -7.13 -1.11
CA THR A 159 13.06 -6.01 -0.17
C THR A 159 14.27 -6.08 0.77
N TRP A 160 14.62 -7.29 1.23
CA TRP A 160 15.72 -7.50 2.18
C TRP A 160 17.10 -7.21 1.58
N ASP A 161 17.26 -7.39 0.27
CA ASP A 161 18.52 -7.12 -0.44
C ASP A 161 18.68 -5.63 -0.76
N ILE A 162 17.58 -4.93 -1.07
CA ILE A 162 17.62 -3.50 -1.43
C ILE A 162 17.75 -2.62 -0.18
N MET A 163 17.21 -3.08 0.96
CA MET A 163 17.13 -2.29 2.18
C MET A 163 18.49 -1.74 2.66
N PRO A 164 19.58 -2.54 2.77
CA PRO A 164 20.88 -2.02 3.15
C PRO A 164 21.39 -0.93 2.19
N GLU A 165 21.21 -1.10 0.88
CA GLU A 165 21.65 -0.12 -0.12
C GLU A 165 20.93 1.22 0.02
N ILE A 166 19.65 1.21 0.42
CA ILE A 166 18.91 2.45 0.67
C ILE A 166 19.39 3.12 1.96
N LEU A 167 19.57 2.34 3.03
CA LEU A 167 20.03 2.88 4.33
C LEU A 167 21.41 3.54 4.24
N GLU A 168 22.28 3.11 3.32
CA GLU A 168 23.58 3.75 3.07
C GLU A 168 23.48 5.14 2.41
N VAL A 169 22.37 5.44 1.74
CA VAL A 169 22.28 6.64 0.88
C VAL A 169 21.24 7.67 1.31
N ILE A 170 20.39 7.35 2.29
CA ILE A 170 19.40 8.28 2.85
C ILE A 170 19.62 8.53 4.34
N SER A 171 19.19 9.69 4.81
CA SER A 171 19.17 10.08 6.22
C SER A 171 17.75 10.22 6.78
N ILE A 172 16.74 10.33 5.92
CA ILE A 172 15.33 10.33 6.30
C ILE A 172 14.81 8.93 6.66
N PRO A 173 13.69 8.81 7.39
CA PRO A 173 13.11 7.52 7.80
C PRO A 173 12.87 6.57 6.63
N LEU A 174 13.16 5.29 6.84
CA LEU A 174 12.86 4.20 5.90
C LEU A 174 11.72 3.34 6.44
N ILE A 175 10.62 3.27 5.69
CA ILE A 175 9.52 2.33 5.91
C ILE A 175 9.69 1.16 4.95
N VAL A 176 9.67 -0.06 5.46
CA VAL A 176 9.90 -1.28 4.67
C VAL A 176 8.57 -1.94 4.31
N ALA A 177 8.33 -2.18 3.02
CA ALA A 177 7.15 -2.83 2.47
C ALA A 177 7.54 -4.05 1.62
N GLY A 178 6.58 -4.95 1.43
CA GLY A 178 6.79 -6.20 0.69
C GLY A 178 7.49 -7.26 1.55
N GLY A 179 6.83 -8.39 1.75
CA GLY A 179 7.38 -9.50 2.53
C GLY A 179 7.16 -9.40 4.04
N ILE A 180 6.61 -8.30 4.54
CA ILE A 180 6.21 -8.16 5.95
C ILE A 180 4.82 -8.79 6.14
N TYR A 181 4.76 -9.96 6.78
CA TYR A 181 3.50 -10.68 6.99
C TYR A 181 3.15 -10.93 8.46
N SER A 182 4.10 -10.79 9.39
CA SER A 182 3.90 -10.87 10.85
C SER A 182 4.75 -9.85 11.59
N GLY A 183 4.60 -9.75 12.91
CA GLY A 183 5.45 -8.91 13.76
C GLY A 183 6.91 -9.36 13.79
N LYS A 184 7.21 -10.61 13.46
CA LYS A 184 8.59 -11.11 13.34
C LYS A 184 9.35 -10.46 12.19
N GLU A 185 8.72 -10.34 11.02
CA GLU A 185 9.30 -9.61 9.90
C GLU A 185 9.41 -8.12 10.19
N MET A 186 8.48 -7.56 10.96
CA MET A 186 8.59 -6.20 11.46
C MET A 186 9.82 -6.02 12.36
N ALA A 187 10.03 -6.89 13.35
CA ALA A 187 11.22 -6.87 14.19
C ALA A 187 12.50 -7.01 13.38
N ARG A 188 12.53 -7.90 12.37
CA ARG A 188 13.65 -8.02 11.44
C ARG A 188 13.95 -6.70 10.74
N ALA A 189 12.94 -6.04 10.18
CA ALA A 189 13.11 -4.75 9.52
C ALA A 189 13.65 -3.69 10.50
N LEU A 190 13.10 -3.61 11.71
CA LEU A 190 13.55 -2.67 12.72
C LEU A 190 15.01 -2.93 13.15
N LYS A 191 15.40 -4.19 13.37
CA LYS A 191 16.79 -4.60 13.67
C LYS A 191 17.77 -4.23 12.54
N MET A 192 17.31 -4.29 11.30
CA MET A 192 18.10 -3.90 10.12
C MET A 192 18.19 -2.38 9.92
N GLY A 193 17.50 -1.56 10.74
CA GLY A 193 17.57 -0.10 10.69
C GLY A 193 16.36 0.58 10.05
N ALA A 194 15.28 -0.14 9.74
CA ALA A 194 14.03 0.49 9.33
C ALA A 194 13.46 1.35 10.47
N SER A 195 12.78 2.43 10.10
CA SER A 195 11.99 3.26 11.03
C SER A 195 10.56 2.74 11.22
N GLY A 196 10.10 1.85 10.35
CA GLY A 196 8.80 1.20 10.43
C GLY A 196 8.53 0.27 9.25
N VAL A 197 7.31 -0.27 9.19
CA VAL A 197 6.87 -1.17 8.13
C VAL A 197 5.57 -0.70 7.48
N GLN A 198 5.37 -1.09 6.22
CA GLN A 198 4.09 -0.98 5.53
C GLN A 198 3.56 -2.37 5.18
N VAL A 199 2.33 -2.67 5.60
CA VAL A 199 1.68 -3.97 5.44
C VAL A 199 0.37 -3.79 4.67
N ALA A 200 0.10 -4.66 3.70
CA ALA A 200 -1.10 -4.56 2.86
C ALA A 200 -1.94 -5.84 2.93
N THR A 201 -1.44 -6.96 2.40
CA THR A 201 -2.18 -8.23 2.30
C THR A 201 -2.86 -8.66 3.61
N ARG A 202 -2.18 -8.53 4.76
CA ARG A 202 -2.76 -8.85 6.07
C ARG A 202 -4.02 -8.05 6.37
N PHE A 203 -4.01 -6.77 6.04
CA PHE A 203 -5.12 -5.85 6.28
C PHE A 203 -6.27 -6.05 5.29
N ILE A 204 -6.06 -6.70 4.14
CA ILE A 204 -7.18 -7.17 3.29
C ILE A 204 -8.03 -8.19 4.06
N LEU A 205 -7.37 -9.07 4.82
CA LEU A 205 -7.97 -10.07 5.69
C LEU A 205 -8.30 -9.52 7.08
N SER A 206 -8.75 -8.25 7.14
CA SER A 206 -9.35 -7.65 8.32
C SER A 206 -10.87 -7.64 8.24
N GLU A 207 -11.59 -7.48 9.35
CA GLU A 207 -13.04 -7.32 9.33
C GLU A 207 -13.46 -6.00 8.66
N GLU A 208 -12.68 -4.94 8.88
CA GLU A 208 -12.93 -3.55 8.46
C GLU A 208 -12.62 -3.29 6.99
N CYS A 209 -11.90 -4.20 6.32
CA CYS A 209 -11.68 -4.14 4.88
C CYS A 209 -12.96 -4.55 4.11
N ASP A 210 -13.55 -3.59 3.40
CA ASP A 210 -14.83 -3.70 2.69
C ASP A 210 -14.71 -4.34 1.29
N VAL A 211 -13.92 -5.41 1.19
CA VAL A 211 -13.91 -6.29 0.02
C VAL A 211 -14.92 -7.42 0.20
N SER A 212 -15.44 -7.92 -0.92
CA SER A 212 -16.34 -9.07 -0.91
C SER A 212 -15.78 -10.25 -0.10
N PRO A 213 -16.62 -11.02 0.62
CA PRO A 213 -16.21 -12.28 1.24
C PRO A 213 -15.50 -13.23 0.29
N VAL A 214 -15.85 -13.21 -1.01
CA VAL A 214 -15.17 -14.00 -2.05
C VAL A 214 -13.71 -13.57 -2.19
N PHE A 215 -13.40 -12.27 -2.12
CA PHE A 215 -12.02 -11.79 -2.17
C PHE A 215 -11.21 -12.38 -1.01
N LYS A 216 -11.73 -12.26 0.22
CA LYS A 216 -11.05 -12.79 1.42
C LYS A 216 -10.86 -14.30 1.32
N LYS A 217 -11.88 -15.03 0.85
CA LYS A 217 -11.82 -16.48 0.60
C LYS A 217 -10.72 -16.85 -0.41
N VAL A 218 -10.63 -16.15 -1.55
CA VAL A 218 -9.58 -16.38 -2.56
C VAL A 218 -8.20 -16.22 -1.97
N LEU A 219 -7.98 -15.24 -1.08
CA LEU A 219 -6.69 -15.06 -0.42
C LEU A 219 -6.40 -16.16 0.61
N LEU A 220 -7.39 -16.57 1.41
CA LEU A 220 -7.23 -17.60 2.45
C LEU A 220 -7.00 -19.00 1.88
N GLU A 221 -7.60 -19.31 0.72
CA GLU A 221 -7.45 -20.61 0.07
C GLU A 221 -6.22 -20.69 -0.83
N ALA A 222 -5.54 -19.57 -1.09
CA ALA A 222 -4.37 -19.52 -1.95
C ALA A 222 -3.18 -20.26 -1.34
N LYS A 223 -2.56 -21.13 -2.15
CA LYS A 223 -1.30 -21.79 -1.80
C LYS A 223 -0.10 -21.01 -2.33
N ALA A 224 1.09 -21.44 -1.94
CA ALA A 224 2.33 -20.79 -2.37
C ALA A 224 2.48 -20.79 -3.91
N GLU A 225 2.09 -21.91 -4.55
CA GLU A 225 2.12 -22.09 -6.01
C GLU A 225 1.08 -21.24 -6.76
N ASP A 226 0.02 -20.79 -6.09
CA ASP A 226 -1.02 -19.94 -6.70
C ASP A 226 -0.57 -18.47 -6.80
N VAL A 227 0.51 -18.08 -6.13
CA VAL A 227 1.02 -16.71 -6.18
C VAL A 227 1.84 -16.52 -7.46
N VAL A 228 1.25 -15.86 -8.45
CA VAL A 228 1.82 -15.68 -9.79
C VAL A 228 2.16 -14.22 -10.09
N LYS A 229 3.03 -14.02 -11.08
CA LYS A 229 3.28 -12.70 -11.69
C LYS A 229 2.54 -12.62 -13.03
N ILE A 230 1.87 -11.50 -13.27
CA ILE A 230 1.22 -11.15 -14.53
C ILE A 230 1.87 -9.91 -15.13
N MET A 231 1.75 -9.70 -16.45
CA MET A 231 2.09 -8.41 -17.06
C MET A 231 0.83 -7.53 -17.13
N SER A 232 0.83 -6.41 -16.42
CA SER A 232 -0.32 -5.52 -16.38
C SER A 232 -0.42 -4.65 -17.64
N SER A 233 -1.63 -4.23 -17.98
CA SER A 233 -1.87 -3.30 -19.10
C SER A 233 -1.27 -1.90 -18.89
N VAL A 234 -0.75 -1.59 -17.71
CA VAL A 234 0.01 -0.36 -17.43
C VAL A 234 1.52 -0.49 -17.68
N GLY A 235 1.98 -1.66 -18.16
CA GLY A 235 3.39 -1.87 -18.54
C GLY A 235 4.32 -2.26 -17.38
N PHE A 236 3.77 -2.68 -16.25
CA PHE A 236 4.53 -3.18 -15.10
C PHE A 236 4.12 -4.63 -14.77
N PRO A 237 5.06 -5.49 -14.35
CA PRO A 237 4.69 -6.77 -13.77
C PRO A 237 3.86 -6.54 -12.50
N GLY A 238 2.93 -7.42 -12.20
CA GLY A 238 2.16 -7.37 -10.96
C GLY A 238 1.97 -8.75 -10.34
N ARG A 239 1.94 -8.83 -9.01
CA ARG A 239 1.74 -10.07 -8.26
C ARG A 239 0.27 -10.25 -7.89
N ALA A 240 -0.28 -11.41 -8.25
CA ALA A 240 -1.68 -11.76 -8.08
C ALA A 240 -1.85 -13.24 -7.71
N ILE A 241 -3.05 -13.61 -7.29
CA ILE A 241 -3.46 -15.01 -7.14
C ILE A 241 -3.85 -15.58 -8.52
N LEU A 242 -3.50 -16.85 -8.74
CA LEU A 242 -3.90 -17.62 -9.90
C LEU A 242 -5.40 -17.86 -9.86
N THR A 243 -6.10 -17.30 -10.84
CA THR A 243 -7.56 -17.32 -11.01
C THR A 243 -7.85 -17.41 -12.52
N PRO A 244 -9.11 -17.64 -12.95
CA PRO A 244 -9.43 -17.73 -14.37
C PRO A 244 -8.95 -16.53 -15.19
N LEU A 245 -9.09 -15.30 -14.69
CA LEU A 245 -8.59 -14.11 -15.39
C LEU A 245 -7.05 -14.05 -15.41
N SER A 246 -6.37 -14.23 -14.28
CA SER A 246 -4.89 -14.12 -14.26
C SER A 246 -4.23 -15.21 -15.11
N LYS A 247 -4.82 -16.41 -15.17
CA LYS A 247 -4.43 -17.46 -16.11
C LYS A 247 -4.54 -17.01 -17.56
N LYS A 248 -5.69 -16.45 -17.97
CA LYS A 248 -5.88 -15.89 -19.33
C LYS A 248 -4.87 -14.79 -19.66
N ILE A 249 -4.51 -13.95 -18.68
CA ILE A 249 -3.48 -12.91 -18.86
C ILE A 249 -2.10 -13.55 -19.10
N ILE A 250 -1.72 -14.56 -18.30
CA ILE A 250 -0.44 -15.27 -18.44
C ILE A 250 -0.34 -15.99 -19.79
N GLU A 251 -1.44 -16.59 -20.25
CA GLU A 251 -1.55 -17.26 -21.56
C GLU A 251 -1.62 -16.28 -22.75
N GLY A 252 -1.62 -14.96 -22.50
CA GLY A 252 -1.67 -13.94 -23.55
C GLY A 252 -3.04 -13.72 -24.19
N ASN A 253 -4.11 -14.28 -23.60
CA ASN A 253 -5.48 -14.24 -24.11
C ASN A 253 -6.48 -13.54 -23.17
N PRO A 254 -6.15 -12.38 -22.54
CA PRO A 254 -7.11 -11.72 -21.67
C PRO A 254 -8.26 -11.05 -22.45
N PRO A 255 -9.42 -10.85 -21.83
CA PRO A 255 -10.53 -10.15 -22.47
C PRO A 255 -10.15 -8.69 -22.75
N LYS A 256 -10.32 -8.27 -24.01
CA LYS A 256 -10.09 -6.88 -24.41
C LYS A 256 -11.17 -5.96 -23.85
N PRO A 257 -10.83 -4.73 -23.43
CA PRO A 257 -11.80 -3.77 -22.96
C PRO A 257 -12.74 -3.34 -24.10
N LYS A 258 -14.06 -3.38 -23.85
CA LYS A 258 -15.06 -2.83 -24.78
C LYS A 258 -15.10 -1.30 -24.77
N VAL A 259 -14.81 -0.70 -23.61
CA VAL A 259 -14.83 0.75 -23.38
C VAL A 259 -13.56 1.15 -22.63
N CYS A 260 -13.02 2.33 -22.91
CA CYS A 260 -11.84 2.88 -22.25
C CYS A 260 -12.06 4.35 -21.90
N GLU A 261 -11.91 4.69 -20.63
CA GLU A 261 -12.10 6.06 -20.09
C GLU A 261 -10.80 6.87 -20.04
N GLY A 262 -9.67 6.34 -20.52
CA GLY A 262 -8.40 7.07 -20.48
C GLY A 262 -7.87 7.35 -19.05
N CYS A 263 -8.16 6.47 -18.09
CA CYS A 263 -7.80 6.67 -16.68
C CYS A 263 -6.29 6.61 -16.38
N ILE A 264 -5.49 5.96 -17.22
CA ILE A 264 -4.04 5.81 -17.03
C ILE A 264 -3.29 6.52 -18.16
N LYS A 265 -2.22 7.26 -17.81
CA LYS A 265 -1.38 8.02 -18.75
C LYS A 265 -0.81 7.16 -19.88
N LYS A 266 -0.39 5.93 -19.57
CA LYS A 266 0.13 4.94 -20.53
C LYS A 266 -0.52 3.59 -20.25
N CYS A 267 -1.35 3.12 -21.18
CA CYS A 267 -2.05 1.83 -21.07
C CYS A 267 -2.00 1.11 -22.42
N THR A 268 -1.55 -0.14 -22.42
CA THR A 268 -1.48 -0.99 -23.62
C THR A 268 -2.85 -1.44 -24.10
N ARG A 269 -3.87 -1.32 -23.23
CA ARG A 269 -5.24 -1.81 -23.45
C ARG A 269 -5.31 -3.32 -23.74
N SER A 270 -4.32 -4.10 -23.33
CA SER A 270 -4.36 -5.57 -23.44
C SER A 270 -5.54 -6.17 -22.65
N PHE A 271 -5.85 -5.58 -21.49
CA PHE A 271 -7.08 -5.77 -20.72
C PHE A 271 -7.34 -4.53 -19.84
N CYS A 272 -8.55 -4.40 -19.28
CA CYS A 272 -8.83 -3.32 -18.33
C CYS A 272 -8.48 -3.73 -16.90
N ILE A 273 -7.33 -3.26 -16.41
CA ILE A 273 -6.91 -3.50 -15.02
C ILE A 273 -7.89 -2.91 -14.00
N ARG A 274 -8.46 -1.72 -14.27
CA ARG A 274 -9.43 -1.08 -13.39
C ARG A 274 -10.67 -1.97 -13.18
N LEU A 275 -11.24 -2.48 -14.28
CA LEU A 275 -12.41 -3.35 -14.21
C LEU A 275 -12.07 -4.68 -13.55
N ALA A 276 -10.91 -5.27 -13.85
CA ALA A 276 -10.48 -6.52 -13.23
C ALA A 276 -10.32 -6.40 -11.70
N LEU A 277 -9.73 -5.30 -11.22
CA LEU A 277 -9.59 -5.04 -9.77
C LEU A 277 -10.96 -4.76 -9.12
N GLU A 278 -11.85 -4.03 -9.80
CA GLU A 278 -13.20 -3.78 -9.31
C GLU A 278 -14.04 -5.07 -9.26
N SER A 279 -13.95 -5.92 -10.29
CA SER A 279 -14.55 -7.25 -10.32
C SER A 279 -14.08 -8.10 -9.14
N ALA A 280 -12.78 -8.11 -8.85
CA ALA A 280 -12.26 -8.81 -7.67
C ALA A 280 -12.85 -8.24 -6.38
N ARG A 281 -12.83 -6.91 -6.20
CA ARG A 281 -13.39 -6.22 -5.02
C ARG A 281 -14.85 -6.62 -4.76
N LEU A 282 -15.65 -6.71 -5.83
CA LEU A 282 -17.06 -7.10 -5.79
C LEU A 282 -17.29 -8.61 -5.69
N GLY A 283 -16.24 -9.44 -5.77
CA GLY A 283 -16.31 -10.89 -5.61
C GLY A 283 -16.60 -11.67 -6.89
N ASP A 284 -16.41 -11.08 -8.06
CA ASP A 284 -16.43 -11.81 -9.32
C ASP A 284 -15.10 -12.57 -9.47
N TYR A 285 -15.12 -13.86 -9.11
CA TYR A 285 -13.96 -14.74 -9.20
C TYR A 285 -13.48 -14.98 -10.65
N GLU A 286 -14.40 -15.01 -11.61
CA GLU A 286 -14.10 -15.34 -13.00
C GLU A 286 -13.38 -14.21 -13.73
N ASN A 287 -13.77 -12.97 -13.44
CA ASN A 287 -13.23 -11.76 -14.08
C ASN A 287 -12.39 -10.89 -13.15
N GLY A 288 -12.20 -11.32 -11.90
CA GLY A 288 -11.43 -10.59 -10.90
C GLY A 288 -9.93 -10.79 -11.06
N LEU A 289 -9.16 -9.73 -10.82
CA LEU A 289 -7.73 -9.83 -10.56
C LEU A 289 -7.46 -9.57 -9.07
N PHE A 290 -7.04 -10.60 -8.36
CA PHE A 290 -6.82 -10.57 -6.91
C PHE A 290 -5.34 -10.31 -6.62
N PHE A 291 -4.97 -9.06 -6.42
CA PHE A 291 -3.60 -8.71 -6.03
C PHE A 291 -3.29 -9.15 -4.60
N SER A 292 -2.08 -9.66 -4.41
CA SER A 292 -1.62 -10.14 -3.12
C SER A 292 -0.09 -10.23 -3.05
N GLY A 293 0.46 -10.05 -1.86
CA GLY A 293 1.88 -10.26 -1.58
C GLY A 293 2.28 -11.74 -1.60
N SER A 294 3.58 -12.01 -1.64
CA SER A 294 4.10 -13.37 -1.84
C SER A 294 3.82 -14.35 -0.69
N ASN A 295 3.47 -13.85 0.50
CA ASN A 295 3.30 -14.64 1.71
C ASN A 295 1.82 -14.85 2.11
N VAL A 296 0.88 -14.58 1.22
CA VAL A 296 -0.57 -14.68 1.50
C VAL A 296 -1.00 -16.05 2.02
N PHE A 297 -0.39 -17.12 1.52
CA PHE A 297 -0.66 -18.52 1.90
C PHE A 297 -0.33 -18.83 3.37
N ARG A 298 0.31 -17.89 4.09
CA ARG A 298 0.60 -18.01 5.52
C ARG A 298 -0.57 -17.61 6.40
N TYR A 299 -1.62 -17.01 5.84
CA TYR A 299 -2.80 -16.57 6.58
C TYR A 299 -3.92 -17.59 6.48
N ASN A 300 -4.65 -17.79 7.58
CA ASN A 300 -5.75 -18.74 7.68
C ASN A 300 -6.98 -18.17 8.40
N ASP A 301 -6.99 -16.86 8.68
CA ASP A 301 -7.98 -16.18 9.50
C ASP A 301 -8.37 -14.80 8.94
N ILE A 302 -9.53 -14.31 9.34
CA ILE A 302 -9.95 -12.92 9.22
C ILE A 302 -10.02 -12.40 10.65
N LEU A 303 -9.37 -11.25 10.91
CA LEU A 303 -9.23 -10.71 12.25
C LEU A 303 -9.66 -9.22 12.28
N PRO A 304 -10.15 -8.70 13.41
CA PRO A 304 -10.26 -7.25 13.58
C PRO A 304 -8.90 -6.56 13.39
N VAL A 305 -8.89 -5.33 12.86
CA VAL A 305 -7.67 -4.51 12.72
C VAL A 305 -6.92 -4.40 14.05
N LYS A 306 -7.67 -4.22 15.15
CA LYS A 306 -7.13 -4.21 16.50
C LYS A 306 -6.28 -5.43 16.80
N THR A 307 -6.81 -6.63 16.57
CA THR A 307 -6.09 -7.90 16.81
C THR A 307 -4.88 -8.04 15.88
N ILE A 308 -4.99 -7.61 14.62
CA ILE A 308 -3.86 -7.60 13.69
C ILE A 308 -2.72 -6.74 14.25
N ILE A 309 -3.01 -5.53 14.72
CA ILE A 309 -2.02 -4.61 15.27
C ILE A 309 -1.45 -5.14 16.59
N GLU A 310 -2.28 -5.65 17.49
CA GLU A 310 -1.85 -6.27 18.74
C GLU A 310 -0.88 -7.43 18.48
N ASN A 311 -1.17 -8.31 17.52
CA ASN A 311 -0.28 -9.40 17.13
C ASN A 311 1.05 -8.89 16.58
N PHE A 312 1.02 -7.90 15.68
CA PHE A 312 2.23 -7.30 15.12
C PHE A 312 3.12 -6.68 16.20
N VAL A 313 2.52 -5.94 17.13
CA VAL A 313 3.26 -5.32 18.24
C VAL A 313 3.83 -6.41 19.15
N HIS A 314 2.99 -7.35 19.60
CA HIS A 314 3.41 -8.40 20.54
C HIS A 314 4.57 -9.24 20.00
N GLU A 315 4.42 -9.77 18.80
CA GLU A 315 5.46 -10.60 18.15
C GLU A 315 6.74 -9.78 17.88
N ALA A 316 6.61 -8.50 17.50
CA ALA A 316 7.78 -7.66 17.27
C ALA A 316 8.53 -7.37 18.58
N GLU A 317 7.80 -7.10 19.67
CA GLU A 317 8.39 -6.85 20.99
C GLU A 317 9.07 -8.09 21.55
N GLU A 318 8.46 -9.27 21.42
CA GLU A 318 9.06 -10.55 21.82
C GLU A 318 10.39 -10.81 21.09
N GLU A 319 10.46 -10.51 19.79
CA GLU A 319 11.68 -10.67 19.01
C GLU A 319 12.74 -9.60 19.32
N LEU A 320 12.35 -8.42 19.80
CA LEU A 320 13.26 -7.30 20.09
C LEU A 320 13.77 -7.26 21.54
N SER A 321 13.08 -7.93 22.47
CA SER A 321 13.51 -8.12 23.86
C SER A 321 14.68 -9.08 23.99
#